data_AF-A0A6G3WP46-F1
#
_entry.id   AF-A0A6G3WP46-F1
#
_cell.length_a   1.000
_cell.length_b   1.000
_cell.length_c   1.000
_cell.angle_alpha   90.00
_cell.angle_beta   90.00
_cell.angle_gamma   90.00
#
_symmetry.space_group_name_H-M   'P 1'
#
loop_
_entity.id
_entity.type
_entity.pdbx_description
1 polymer ?
#
loop_
_entity_poly.entity_id
_entity_poly.type
_entity_poly.pdbx_seq_one_letter_code
_entity_poly.pdbx_strand_id
1 'polypeptide(L)'
;KFGMSTELLQIADGKITSYDGVLSTTVTEELDGKELWATAQCRPHPTEPLDESGQGDAFVGLAFCAVRAVVDVDIELGSVRVVEMA
;
A
#
# COMPACT_ATOMS: atom_id res chain seq x y z
N LYS A 1 -0.44 -11.70 -30.98
CA LYS A 1 -0.47 -13.12 -31.39
C LYS A 1 -1.68 -13.91 -30.84
N PHE A 2 -2.43 -13.42 -29.86
CA PHE A 2 -3.64 -14.11 -29.33
C PHE A 2 -4.94 -13.29 -29.39
N GLY A 3 -4.92 -12.05 -29.88
CA GLY A 3 -6.11 -11.20 -29.99
C GLY A 3 -6.75 -10.78 -28.65
N MET A 4 -6.16 -11.14 -27.51
CA MET A 4 -6.62 -10.80 -26.18
C MET A 4 -6.19 -9.41 -25.73
N SER A 5 -7.04 -8.75 -24.94
CA SER A 5 -6.71 -7.53 -24.21
C SER A 5 -5.67 -7.83 -23.14
N THR A 6 -4.70 -6.92 -22.96
CA THR A 6 -3.71 -7.00 -21.88
C THR A 6 -4.32 -6.89 -20.49
N GLU A 7 -5.51 -6.29 -20.37
CA GLU A 7 -6.27 -6.20 -19.11
C GLU A 7 -6.78 -7.57 -18.63
N LEU A 8 -6.83 -8.56 -19.52
CA LEU A 8 -7.24 -9.93 -19.22
C LEU A 8 -6.05 -10.84 -18.93
N LEU A 9 -4.83 -10.30 -18.84
CA LEU A 9 -3.63 -11.02 -18.48
C LEU A 9 -3.30 -10.76 -17.02
N GLN A 10 -2.95 -11.82 -16.31
CA GLN A 10 -2.42 -11.76 -14.97
C GLN A 10 -0.97 -12.23 -14.97
N ILE A 11 -0.14 -11.55 -14.17
CA ILE A 11 1.23 -11.98 -13.88
C ILE A 11 1.31 -12.31 -12.40
N ALA A 12 1.59 -13.57 -12.08
CA ALA A 12 1.78 -14.04 -10.71
C ALA A 12 2.77 -15.21 -10.73
N ASP A 13 3.61 -15.29 -9.70
CA ASP A 13 4.56 -16.40 -9.52
C ASP A 13 5.44 -16.71 -10.75
N GLY A 14 5.85 -15.67 -11.48
CA GLY A 14 6.68 -15.80 -12.69
C GLY A 14 5.93 -16.33 -13.92
N LYS A 15 4.61 -16.44 -13.87
CA LYS A 15 3.75 -16.92 -14.96
C LYS A 15 2.84 -15.81 -15.49
N ILE A 16 2.60 -15.84 -16.80
CA ILE A 16 1.62 -15.01 -17.49
C ILE A 16 0.45 -15.90 -17.87
N THR A 17 -0.75 -15.59 -17.37
CA THR A 17 -1.98 -16.35 -17.63
C THR A 17 -3.06 -15.45 -18.18
N SER A 18 -3.83 -15.93 -19.16
CA SER A 18 -5.08 -15.30 -19.54
C SER A 18 -6.20 -15.65 -18.57
N TYR A 19 -7.18 -14.75 -18.46
CA TYR A 19 -8.40 -14.96 -17.67
C TYR A 19 -9.16 -16.24 -18.06
N ASP A 20 -9.17 -16.60 -19.36
CA ASP A 20 -9.81 -17.83 -19.87
C ASP A 20 -8.95 -19.10 -19.70
N GLY A 21 -7.73 -18.97 -19.18
CA GLY A 21 -6.78 -20.06 -18.96
C GLY A 21 -6.18 -20.68 -20.23
N VAL A 22 -6.56 -20.20 -21.43
CA VAL A 22 -6.07 -20.74 -22.71
C VAL A 22 -4.61 -20.39 -22.93
N LEU A 23 -4.18 -19.20 -22.50
CA LEU A 23 -2.80 -18.77 -22.53
C LEU A 23 -2.16 -18.98 -21.16
N SER A 24 -1.02 -19.66 -21.16
CA SER A 24 -0.22 -19.94 -19.97
C SER A 24 1.24 -20.08 -20.40
N THR A 25 2.06 -19.08 -20.13
CA THR A 25 3.50 -19.07 -20.43
C THR A 25 4.30 -18.53 -19.25
N THR A 26 5.61 -18.76 -19.21
CA THR A 26 6.46 -18.12 -18.20
C THR A 26 6.89 -16.72 -18.61
N VAL A 27 7.13 -15.86 -17.63
CA VAL A 27 7.72 -14.54 -17.85
C VAL A 27 9.10 -14.68 -18.51
N THR A 28 9.88 -15.69 -18.13
CA THR A 28 11.22 -15.94 -18.69
C THR A 28 11.16 -16.26 -20.19
N GLU A 29 10.28 -17.16 -20.62
CA GLU A 29 10.12 -17.49 -22.03
C GLU A 29 9.64 -16.29 -22.85
N GLU A 30 8.71 -15.51 -22.31
CA GLU A 30 8.19 -14.34 -23.03
C GLU A 30 9.21 -13.18 -23.08
N LEU A 31 10.13 -13.10 -22.12
CA LEU A 31 11.18 -12.08 -22.08
C LEU A 31 12.48 -12.50 -22.78
N ASP A 32 12.57 -13.71 -23.35
CA ASP A 32 13.79 -14.17 -24.01
C ASP A 32 14.23 -13.20 -25.12
N GLY A 33 15.49 -12.78 -25.07
CA GLY A 33 16.06 -11.79 -25.99
C GLY A 33 15.48 -10.37 -25.92
N LYS A 34 14.63 -10.05 -24.93
CA LYS A 34 14.02 -8.73 -24.75
C LYS A 34 14.60 -8.02 -23.52
N GLU A 35 14.93 -6.75 -23.69
CA GLU A 35 15.26 -5.85 -22.59
C GLU A 35 14.10 -4.88 -22.39
N LEU A 36 13.53 -4.85 -21.19
CA LEU A 36 12.44 -3.96 -20.82
C LEU A 36 12.86 -3.13 -19.61
N TRP A 37 12.55 -1.84 -19.67
CA TRP A 37 12.64 -0.95 -18.53
C TRP A 37 11.42 -0.05 -18.53
N ALA A 38 10.96 0.32 -17.33
CA ALA A 38 9.87 1.26 -17.14
C ALA A 38 10.11 2.07 -15.86
N THR A 39 9.72 3.34 -15.90
CA THR A 39 9.70 4.21 -14.73
C THR A 39 8.27 4.60 -14.45
N ALA A 40 7.82 4.43 -13.21
CA ALA A 40 6.52 4.89 -12.75
C ALA A 40 6.70 5.92 -11.62
N GLN A 41 5.80 6.90 -11.56
CA GLN A 41 5.74 7.86 -10.46
C GLN A 41 4.34 7.79 -9.85
N CYS A 42 4.28 7.53 -8.55
CA CYS A 42 3.04 7.64 -7.78
C CYS A 42 3.07 8.96 -7.01
N ARG A 43 2.07 9.82 -7.23
CA ARG A 43 1.88 11.06 -6.48
C ARG A 43 0.54 10.99 -5.76
N PRO A 44 0.48 11.32 -4.46
CA PRO A 44 -0.79 11.56 -3.80
C PRO A 44 -1.57 12.69 -4.49
N HIS A 45 -2.87 12.78 -4.21
CA HIS A 45 -3.67 13.94 -4.62
C HIS A 45 -3.06 15.24 -4.05
N PRO A 46 -3.10 16.38 -4.78
CA PRO A 46 -2.62 17.66 -4.26
C PRO A 46 -3.27 18.05 -2.93
N THR A 47 -2.51 18.71 -2.06
CA THR A 47 -2.96 19.28 -0.78
C THR A 47 -2.60 20.76 -0.71
N GLU A 48 -3.31 21.51 0.12
CA GLU A 48 -3.10 22.93 0.37
C GLU A 48 -2.73 23.18 1.85
N PRO A 49 -1.88 24.17 2.15
CA PRO A 49 -1.60 24.54 3.53
C PRO A 49 -2.88 25.04 4.22
N LEU A 50 -2.96 24.86 5.54
CA LEU A 50 -4.05 25.44 6.32
C LEU A 50 -3.99 26.97 6.30
N ASP A 51 -5.16 27.62 6.33
CA ASP A 51 -5.30 29.07 6.44
C ASP A 51 -5.05 29.59 7.87
N GLU A 52 -5.16 30.90 8.07
CA GLU A 52 -4.95 31.55 9.38
C GLU A 52 -5.91 31.05 10.48
N SER A 53 -7.05 30.48 10.10
CA SER A 53 -8.04 29.88 11.00
C SER A 53 -7.87 28.37 11.17
N GLY A 54 -6.83 27.79 10.55
CA GLY A 54 -6.53 26.37 10.59
C GLY A 54 -7.39 25.51 9.67
N GLN A 55 -8.02 26.08 8.64
CA GLN A 55 -8.87 25.35 7.69
C GLN A 55 -8.14 25.04 6.39
N GLY A 56 -8.43 23.88 5.77
CA GLY A 56 -7.87 23.50 4.46
C GLY A 56 -7.77 21.99 4.24
N ASP A 57 -7.50 21.62 2.98
CA ASP A 57 -7.24 20.23 2.57
C ASP A 57 -5.74 19.89 2.65
N ALA A 58 -5.26 19.70 3.87
CA ALA A 58 -3.83 19.57 4.15
C ALA A 58 -3.29 18.12 4.15
N PHE A 59 -4.16 17.11 4.06
CA PHE A 59 -3.78 15.72 4.28
C PHE A 59 -4.20 14.82 3.11
N VAL A 60 -3.24 14.07 2.60
CA VAL A 60 -3.46 13.09 1.53
C VAL A 60 -4.30 11.87 1.95
N GLY A 61 -4.52 11.71 3.25
CA GLY A 61 -5.27 10.62 3.87
C GLY A 61 -5.16 10.69 5.39
N LEU A 62 -6.09 10.02 6.07
CA LEU A 62 -6.12 9.94 7.53
C LEU A 62 -6.13 8.48 7.97
N ALA A 63 -5.26 8.15 8.92
CA ALA A 63 -5.27 6.87 9.60
C ALA A 63 -5.85 7.06 11.00
N PHE A 64 -6.73 6.16 11.41
CA PHE A 64 -7.36 6.19 12.72
C PHE A 64 -6.97 4.94 13.50
N CYS A 65 -6.73 5.09 14.80
CA CYS A 65 -6.57 3.98 15.72
C CYS A 65 -7.28 4.31 17.03
N ALA A 66 -7.73 3.27 17.72
CA ALA A 66 -8.14 3.32 19.10
C ALA A 66 -7.19 2.42 19.88
N VAL A 67 -6.65 2.93 20.99
CA VAL A 67 -5.67 2.24 21.80
C VAL A 67 -6.12 2.27 23.24
N ARG A 68 -6.05 1.13 23.93
CA ARG A 68 -6.33 1.01 25.35
C ARG A 68 -5.04 0.69 26.10
N ALA A 69 -4.78 1.42 27.18
CA ALA A 69 -3.70 1.13 28.10
C ALA A 69 -4.25 0.94 29.52
N VAL A 70 -3.69 -0.02 30.24
CA VAL A 70 -3.90 -0.18 31.69
C VAL A 70 -2.57 0.11 32.38
N VAL A 71 -2.60 0.94 33.43
CA VAL A 71 -1.39 1.38 34.14
C VAL A 71 -1.53 1.20 35.65
N ASP A 72 -0.44 0.77 36.28
CA ASP A 72 -0.25 0.82 37.73
C ASP A 72 0.37 2.17 38.10
N VAL A 73 -0.15 2.82 39.15
CA VAL A 73 0.37 4.08 39.69
C VAL A 73 0.77 3.90 41.15
N ASP A 74 2.02 4.20 41.47
CA ASP A 74 2.50 4.34 42.84
C ASP A 74 2.18 5.75 43.36
N ILE A 75 1.39 5.85 44.43
CA ILE A 75 0.91 7.12 44.97
C ILE A 75 1.89 7.81 45.93
N GLU A 76 2.92 7.10 46.41
CA GLU A 76 3.94 7.65 47.31
C GLU A 76 5.10 8.24 46.50
N LEU A 77 5.54 7.51 45.46
CA LEU A 77 6.67 7.88 44.61
C LEU A 77 6.25 8.56 43.30
N GLY A 78 4.99 8.46 42.91
CA GLY A 78 4.47 9.01 41.65
C GLY A 78 4.89 8.23 40.39
N SER A 79 5.48 7.05 40.55
CA SER A 79 5.90 6.23 39.41
C SER A 79 4.72 5.55 38.72
N VAL A 80 4.73 5.51 37.40
CA VAL A 80 3.67 4.89 36.57
C VAL A 80 4.27 3.78 35.73
N ARG A 81 3.61 2.61 35.69
CA ARG A 81 3.99 1.46 34.87
C ARG A 81 2.82 1.00 34.02
N VAL A 82 3.01 0.90 32.70
CA VAL A 82 2.03 0.27 31.80
C VAL A 82 2.06 -1.25 32.03
N VAL A 83 0.90 -1.85 32.28
CA VAL A 83 0.75 -3.30 32.51
C VAL A 83 0.05 -4.02 31.37
N GLU A 84 -0.75 -3.31 30.58
CA GLU A 84 -1.40 -3.86 29.39
C GLU A 84 -1.53 -2.79 28.31
N MET A 85 -1.33 -3.21 27.05
CA MET A 85 -1.63 -2.46 25.84
C MET A 85 -2.51 -3.34 24.94
N ALA A 86 -3.62 -2.80 24.45
CA ALA A 86 -4.55 -3.47 23.54
C ALA A 86 -5.02 -2.55 22.41
#